data_AF-A0A4V2B944-F1
#
_entry.id   AF-A0A4V2B944-F1
#
_cell.length_a   1.000
_cell.length_b   1.000
_cell.length_c   1.000
_cell.angle_alpha   90.00
_cell.angle_beta   90.00
_cell.angle_gamma   90.00
#
_symmetry.space_group_name_H-M   'P 1'
#
loop_
_entity.id
_entity.type
_entity.pdbx_description
1 polymer ?
#
loop_
_entity_poly.entity_id
_entity_poly.type
_entity_poly.pdbx_seq_one_letter_code
_entity_poly.pdbx_strand_id
1 'polypeptide(L)'
;MTHKGFFLATYFALSLGSLPALAAAEKGLPMERIEKGCHATIVGEYKPAKVKATCACVRANYEAKDLKAEELELMVRSYEEDAGAEEELQDDKWNTLILFDHDVTEGCLEKSSYRFP
;
A
#
# COMPACT_ATOMS: atom_id res chain seq x y z
N MET A 1 -35.46 -6.57 60.26
CA MET A 1 -36.35 -5.45 59.88
C MET A 1 -35.57 -4.49 59.00
N THR A 2 -36.18 -4.14 57.87
CA THR A 2 -35.68 -3.39 56.70
C THR A 2 -35.33 -1.93 56.98
N HIS A 3 -34.29 -1.39 56.33
CA HIS A 3 -34.46 -0.50 55.16
C HIS A 3 -33.14 0.04 54.56
N LYS A 4 -33.12 -0.01 53.21
CA LYS A 4 -32.66 1.01 52.24
C LYS A 4 -31.16 1.33 52.11
N GLY A 5 -30.69 1.20 50.86
CA GLY A 5 -29.47 1.82 50.38
C GLY A 5 -29.19 1.49 48.91
N PHE A 6 -30.02 2.04 48.02
CA PHE A 6 -29.90 1.98 46.56
C PHE A 6 -28.72 2.85 46.12
N PHE A 7 -27.72 2.31 45.41
CA PHE A 7 -26.70 3.13 44.75
C PHE A 7 -26.53 2.73 43.28
N LEU A 8 -26.64 3.76 42.45
CA LEU A 8 -26.71 3.76 41.00
C LEU A 8 -25.43 3.22 40.36
N ALA A 9 -25.62 2.47 39.26
CA ALA A 9 -24.62 2.16 38.27
C ALA A 9 -24.17 3.45 37.55
N THR A 10 -22.91 3.83 37.73
CA THR A 10 -22.27 4.90 36.98
C THR A 10 -21.84 4.36 35.61
N TYR A 11 -22.64 4.65 34.59
CA TYR A 11 -22.22 4.53 33.19
C TYR A 11 -21.18 5.62 32.90
N PHE A 12 -19.92 5.24 32.75
CA PHE A 12 -18.88 6.12 32.22
C PHE A 12 -18.95 6.07 30.69
N ALA A 13 -19.73 6.98 30.09
CA ALA A 13 -19.70 7.22 28.66
C ALA A 13 -18.43 8.02 28.32
N LEU A 14 -17.37 7.32 27.90
CA LEU A 14 -16.20 7.93 27.28
C LEU A 14 -16.51 8.17 25.81
N SER A 15 -17.13 9.32 25.55
CA SER A 15 -17.10 9.98 24.24
C SER A 15 -15.69 10.51 23.98
N LEU A 16 -14.84 9.70 23.36
CA LEU A 16 -13.59 10.17 22.76
C LEU A 16 -13.88 10.59 21.32
N GLY A 17 -13.88 11.91 21.15
CA GLY A 17 -14.02 12.58 19.88
C GLY A 17 -12.96 12.17 18.86
N SER A 18 -13.36 12.32 17.61
CA SER A 18 -12.66 12.03 16.38
C SER A 18 -11.30 12.73 16.28
N LEU A 19 -10.26 11.98 15.93
CA LEU A 19 -9.03 12.50 15.33
C LEU A 19 -8.69 11.66 14.08
N PRO A 20 -8.23 12.30 12.98
CA PRO A 20 -8.12 11.68 11.66
C PRO A 20 -6.83 10.85 11.56
N ALA A 21 -6.86 9.60 12.03
CA ALA A 21 -5.75 8.65 11.88
C ALA A 21 -5.95 7.66 10.72
N LEU A 22 -7.11 7.66 10.06
CA LEU A 22 -7.46 6.64 9.06
C LEU A 22 -6.62 6.75 7.78
N ALA A 23 -6.35 7.95 7.28
CA ALA A 23 -5.73 8.11 5.95
C ALA A 23 -4.26 7.65 5.87
N ALA A 24 -3.50 7.72 6.97
CA ALA A 24 -2.10 7.28 7.00
C ALA A 24 -1.96 5.77 7.28
N ALA A 25 -2.88 5.20 8.07
CA ALA A 25 -2.92 3.76 8.33
C ALA A 25 -3.39 2.98 7.09
N GLU A 26 -4.29 3.55 6.29
CA GLU A 26 -4.79 2.92 5.06
C GLU A 26 -3.73 2.82 3.95
N LYS A 27 -2.77 3.76 3.87
CA LYS A 27 -1.68 3.71 2.87
C LYS A 27 -0.53 2.76 3.24
N GLY A 28 -0.35 2.46 4.53
CA GLY A 28 0.72 1.55 4.98
C GLY A 28 0.56 0.13 4.46
N LEU A 29 -0.67 -0.40 4.45
CA LEU A 29 -0.97 -1.77 4.04
C LEU A 29 -0.75 -2.03 2.54
N PRO A 30 -1.24 -1.19 1.60
CA PRO A 30 -0.96 -1.33 0.17
C PRO A 30 0.54 -1.25 -0.15
N MET A 31 1.28 -0.32 0.45
CA MET A 31 2.71 -0.14 0.16
C MET A 31 3.54 -1.32 0.65
N GLU A 32 3.19 -1.91 1.79
CA GLU A 32 3.81 -3.16 2.26
C GLU A 32 3.55 -4.33 1.29
N ARG A 33 2.34 -4.40 0.71
CA ARG A 33 2.00 -5.43 -0.30
C ARG A 33 2.79 -5.24 -1.59
N ILE A 34 2.91 -4.01 -2.10
CA ILE A 34 3.75 -3.70 -3.28
C ILE A 34 5.22 -4.03 -3.01
N GLU A 35 5.76 -3.62 -1.87
CA GLU A 35 7.16 -3.90 -1.52
C GLU A 35 7.44 -5.41 -1.43
N LYS A 36 6.48 -6.18 -0.88
CA LYS A 36 6.55 -7.64 -0.82
C LYS A 36 6.46 -8.28 -2.21
N GLY A 37 5.53 -7.82 -3.05
CA GLY A 37 5.39 -8.28 -4.43
C GLY A 37 6.67 -8.05 -5.23
N CYS A 38 7.19 -6.82 -5.21
CA CYS A 38 8.48 -6.48 -5.82
C CYS A 38 9.60 -7.41 -5.36
N HIS A 39 9.68 -7.68 -4.05
CA HIS A 39 10.68 -8.61 -3.51
C HIS A 39 10.52 -10.00 -4.13
N ALA A 40 9.30 -10.54 -4.14
CA ALA A 40 9.02 -11.87 -4.70
C ALA A 40 9.42 -11.96 -6.17
N THR A 41 9.17 -10.91 -6.96
CA THR A 41 9.52 -10.86 -8.39
C THR A 41 11.02 -10.94 -8.63
N ILE A 42 11.85 -10.22 -7.86
CA ILE A 42 13.28 -10.00 -8.24
C ILE A 42 14.31 -10.74 -7.37
N VAL A 43 13.90 -11.42 -6.29
CA VAL A 43 14.84 -12.00 -5.29
C VAL A 43 15.72 -13.13 -5.84
N GLY A 44 15.27 -13.84 -6.87
CA GLY A 44 16.06 -14.89 -7.54
C GLY A 44 17.13 -14.35 -8.49
N GLU A 45 17.02 -13.08 -8.90
CA GLU A 45 17.82 -12.50 -9.98
C GLU A 45 18.90 -11.55 -9.46
N TYR A 46 18.68 -10.93 -8.30
CA TYR A 46 19.55 -9.89 -7.76
C TYR A 46 20.03 -10.19 -6.33
N LYS A 47 21.19 -9.62 -5.96
CA LYS A 47 21.72 -9.74 -4.59
C LYS A 47 20.74 -9.11 -3.59
N PRO A 48 20.62 -9.63 -2.34
CA PRO A 48 19.66 -9.14 -1.35
C PRO A 48 19.70 -7.63 -1.10
N ALA A 49 20.90 -7.02 -1.11
CA ALA A 49 21.05 -5.57 -0.95
C ALA A 49 20.46 -4.77 -2.12
N LYS A 50 20.57 -5.29 -3.35
CA LYS A 50 19.99 -4.68 -4.55
C LYS A 50 18.47 -4.84 -4.53
N VAL A 51 17.95 -6.03 -4.22
CA VAL A 51 16.51 -6.29 -4.04
C VAL A 51 15.89 -5.28 -3.07
N LYS A 52 16.47 -5.17 -1.87
CA LYS A 52 16.01 -4.23 -0.85
C LYS A 52 16.02 -2.78 -1.35
N ALA A 53 17.09 -2.35 -2.00
CA ALA A 53 17.21 -0.98 -2.51
C ALA A 53 16.23 -0.68 -3.66
N THR A 54 16.02 -1.64 -4.56
CA THR A 54 15.07 -1.53 -5.67
C THR A 54 13.64 -1.45 -5.15
N CYS A 55 13.21 -2.36 -4.27
CA CYS A 55 11.82 -2.35 -3.79
C CYS A 55 11.50 -1.16 -2.89
N ALA A 56 12.47 -0.66 -2.12
CA ALA A 56 12.33 0.62 -1.42
C ALA A 56 12.19 1.81 -2.39
N CYS A 57 12.88 1.77 -3.54
CA CYS A 57 12.75 2.78 -4.60
C CYS A 57 11.37 2.73 -5.27
N VAL A 58 10.88 1.53 -5.61
CA VAL A 58 9.54 1.31 -6.18
C VAL A 58 8.48 1.86 -5.23
N ARG A 59 8.49 1.41 -3.97
CA ARG A 59 7.59 1.91 -2.93
C ARG A 59 7.58 3.43 -2.84
N ALA A 60 8.75 4.08 -2.80
CA ALA A 60 8.82 5.53 -2.69
C ALA A 60 8.20 6.27 -3.90
N ASN A 61 8.27 5.70 -5.10
CA ASN A 61 7.61 6.28 -6.28
C ASN A 61 6.09 6.08 -6.22
N TYR A 62 5.62 4.92 -5.77
CA TYR A 62 4.20 4.68 -5.54
C TYR A 62 3.60 5.59 -4.47
N GLU A 63 4.31 5.80 -3.35
CA GLU A 63 3.91 6.74 -2.30
C GLU A 63 3.83 8.19 -2.84
N ALA A 64 4.75 8.58 -3.73
CA ALA A 64 4.81 9.93 -4.30
C ALA A 64 3.79 10.18 -5.42
N LYS A 65 3.42 9.14 -6.18
CA LYS A 65 2.48 9.26 -7.32
C LYS A 65 1.06 9.62 -6.90
N ASP A 66 0.70 9.31 -5.65
CA ASP A 66 -0.63 9.51 -5.07
C ASP A 66 -1.76 8.95 -5.94
N LEU A 67 -1.64 7.66 -6.27
CA LEU A 67 -2.63 6.92 -7.06
C LEU A 67 -4.02 6.95 -6.42
N LYS A 68 -5.06 6.90 -7.24
CA LYS A 68 -6.43 6.69 -6.75
C LYS A 68 -6.52 5.30 -6.10
N ALA A 69 -7.51 5.14 -5.20
CA ALA A 69 -7.70 3.88 -4.49
C ALA A 69 -7.91 2.67 -5.43
N GLU A 70 -8.64 2.85 -6.53
CA GLU A 70 -8.88 1.79 -7.53
C GLU A 70 -7.60 1.42 -8.32
N GLU A 71 -6.80 2.41 -8.69
CA GLU A 71 -5.51 2.21 -9.38
C GLU A 71 -4.53 1.49 -8.45
N LEU A 72 -4.47 1.92 -7.19
CA LEU A 72 -3.60 1.31 -6.20
C LEU A 72 -4.00 -0.14 -5.88
N GLU A 73 -5.29 -0.42 -5.71
CA GLU A 73 -5.75 -1.79 -5.46
C GLU A 73 -5.48 -2.72 -6.66
N LEU A 74 -5.66 -2.21 -7.89
CA LEU A 74 -5.33 -2.97 -9.09
C LEU A 74 -3.83 -3.30 -9.15
N MET A 75 -2.95 -2.33 -8.90
CA MET A 75 -1.51 -2.58 -8.88
C MET A 75 -1.11 -3.53 -7.76
N VAL A 76 -1.68 -3.38 -6.57
CA VAL A 76 -1.41 -4.29 -5.46
C VAL A 76 -1.74 -5.74 -5.83
N ARG A 77 -2.89 -5.98 -6.48
CA ARG A 77 -3.28 -7.32 -6.96
C ARG A 77 -2.34 -7.83 -8.04
N SER A 78 -1.90 -6.97 -8.96
CA SER A 78 -0.89 -7.32 -9.98
C SER A 78 0.45 -7.74 -9.34
N TYR A 79 0.95 -6.99 -8.35
CA TYR A 79 2.14 -7.37 -7.56
C TYR A 79 1.97 -8.66 -6.74
N GLU A 80 0.74 -9.13 -6.55
CA GLU A 80 0.40 -10.41 -5.93
C GLU A 80 0.15 -11.53 -6.97
N GLU A 81 0.48 -11.28 -8.24
CA GLU A 81 0.33 -12.20 -9.37
C GLU A 81 -1.15 -12.62 -9.62
N ASP A 82 -2.10 -11.74 -9.30
CA ASP A 82 -3.53 -11.96 -9.59
C ASP A 82 -3.78 -11.89 -11.11
N ALA A 83 -4.06 -13.05 -11.72
CA ALA A 83 -4.29 -13.14 -13.16
C ALA A 83 -5.45 -12.27 -13.68
N GLY A 84 -6.46 -12.00 -12.85
CA GLY A 84 -7.57 -11.12 -13.22
C GLY A 84 -7.17 -9.65 -13.18
N ALA A 85 -6.23 -9.25 -12.32
CA ALA A 85 -5.63 -7.92 -12.35
C ALA A 85 -4.74 -7.74 -13.58
N GLU A 86 -3.94 -8.76 -13.93
CA GLU A 86 -3.11 -8.74 -15.15
C GLU A 86 -3.95 -8.63 -16.42
N GLU A 87 -5.07 -9.36 -16.50
CA GLU A 87 -6.05 -9.25 -17.59
C GLU A 87 -6.71 -7.87 -17.61
N GLU A 88 -7.16 -7.38 -16.45
CA GLU A 88 -7.79 -6.06 -16.34
C GLU A 88 -6.83 -4.95 -16.77
N LEU A 89 -5.55 -5.00 -16.39
CA LEU A 89 -4.54 -4.03 -16.79
C LEU A 89 -4.38 -3.91 -18.31
N GLN A 90 -4.74 -4.92 -19.11
CA GLN A 90 -4.69 -4.85 -20.58
C GLN A 90 -5.72 -3.88 -21.19
N ASP A 91 -6.69 -3.37 -20.42
CA ASP A 91 -7.64 -2.36 -20.87
C ASP A 91 -6.94 -1.01 -21.09
N ASP A 92 -7.23 -0.36 -22.23
CA ASP A 92 -6.65 0.93 -22.62
C ASP A 92 -6.79 2.02 -21.54
N LYS A 93 -7.83 1.94 -20.69
CA LYS A 93 -8.04 2.89 -19.58
C LYS A 93 -6.92 2.87 -18.54
N TRP A 94 -6.16 1.76 -18.45
CA TRP A 94 -5.06 1.58 -17.51
C TRP A 94 -3.67 1.78 -18.13
N ASN A 95 -3.57 2.13 -19.42
CA ASN A 95 -2.28 2.30 -20.11
C ASN A 95 -1.30 3.24 -19.37
N THR A 96 -1.81 4.33 -18.78
CA THR A 96 -0.96 5.28 -18.01
C THR A 96 -0.42 4.64 -16.72
N LEU A 97 -1.20 3.76 -16.10
CA LEU A 97 -0.81 3.07 -14.87
C LEU A 97 0.27 2.02 -15.14
N ILE A 98 0.13 1.24 -16.22
CA ILE A 98 1.16 0.28 -16.66
C ILE A 98 2.46 1.00 -17.01
N LEU A 99 2.39 2.08 -17.79
CA LEU A 99 3.59 2.83 -18.18
C LEU A 99 4.32 3.41 -16.95
N PHE A 100 3.55 3.89 -15.97
CA PHE A 100 4.10 4.32 -14.70
C PHE A 100 4.84 3.19 -13.97
N ASP A 101 4.20 2.02 -13.81
CA ASP A 101 4.83 0.89 -13.13
C ASP A 101 6.09 0.39 -13.84
N HIS A 102 6.03 0.27 -15.17
CA HIS A 102 7.15 -0.10 -16.02
C HIS A 102 8.33 0.86 -15.83
N ASP A 103 8.10 2.17 -15.97
CA ASP A 103 9.17 3.17 -15.86
C ASP A 103 9.77 3.22 -14.45
N VAL A 104 8.94 3.05 -13.41
CA VAL A 104 9.40 2.97 -12.02
C VAL A 104 10.25 1.73 -11.79
N THR A 105 9.79 0.56 -12.24
CA THR A 105 10.49 -0.70 -12.03
C THR A 105 11.84 -0.71 -12.75
N GLU A 106 11.86 -0.38 -14.04
CA GLU A 106 13.09 -0.28 -14.83
C GLU A 106 14.04 0.80 -14.26
N GLY A 107 13.51 1.99 -13.96
CA GLY A 107 14.28 3.08 -13.39
C GLY A 107 14.92 2.71 -12.06
N CYS A 108 14.19 2.03 -11.17
CA CYS A 108 14.70 1.59 -9.86
C CYS A 108 15.68 0.41 -9.98
N LEU A 109 15.49 -0.48 -10.97
CA LEU A 109 16.43 -1.54 -11.31
C LEU A 109 17.76 -0.97 -11.84
N GLU A 110 17.72 0.09 -12.64
CA GLU A 110 18.93 0.78 -13.08
C GLU A 110 19.57 1.56 -11.91
N LYS A 111 18.79 2.41 -11.24
CA LYS A 111 19.26 3.32 -10.20
C LYS A 111 18.25 3.39 -9.05
N SER A 112 18.65 2.93 -7.86
CA SER A 112 17.77 2.93 -6.67
C SER A 112 17.39 4.33 -6.13
N SER A 113 17.95 5.40 -6.72
CA SER A 113 17.53 6.78 -6.45
C SER A 113 16.59 7.34 -7.52
N TYR A 114 16.09 6.52 -8.45
CA TYR A 114 15.20 6.94 -9.52
C TYR A 114 13.90 7.52 -8.95
N ARG A 115 13.42 8.60 -9.56
CA ARG A 115 12.14 9.22 -9.25
C ARG A 115 11.42 9.47 -10.56
N PHE A 116 10.18 8.99 -10.64
CA PHE A 116 9.31 9.20 -11.78
C PHE A 116 9.01 10.71 -11.94
N PRO A 117 9.16 11.28 -13.15
CA PRO A 117 9.04 12.72 -13.39
C PRO A 117 7.60 13.26 -13.34
#